data_AF-A0A3M1ITC3-F1
#
_entry.id   AF-A0A3M1ITC3-F1
#
_cell.length_a   1.000
_cell.length_b   1.000
_cell.length_c   1.000
_cell.angle_alpha   90.00
_cell.angle_beta   90.00
_cell.angle_gamma   90.00
#
_symmetry.space_group_name_H-M   'P 1'
#
loop_
_entity.id
_entity.type
_entity.pdbx_description
1 polymer ?
#
loop_
_entity_poly.entity_id
_entity_poly.type
_entity_poly.pdbx_seq_one_letter_code
_entity_poly.pdbx_strand_id
1 'polypeptide(L)'
;FPGASRSGTTILILLLWGMGRPLATEFSFLVGIPTMLAAGGLKLAGALREVAAGQTTENWPALGLAFVVSGVVSFIAVKWLLRFVQSHTFIGFGWYRIGLGLGLLLLFTA
;
A
#
# COMPACT_ATOMS: atom_id res chain seq x y z
N PHE A 1 -6.39 8.06 7.86
CA PHE A 1 -7.65 7.34 7.59
C PHE A 1 -7.32 5.96 7.03
N PRO A 2 -7.51 4.86 7.79
CA PRO A 2 -7.34 3.50 7.29
C PRO A 2 -8.22 3.26 6.05
N GLY A 3 -7.69 2.57 5.04
CA GLY A 3 -8.40 2.35 3.77
C GLY A 3 -8.28 3.49 2.76
N ALA A 4 -7.98 4.74 3.17
CA ALA A 4 -7.52 5.76 2.23
C ALA A 4 -6.16 5.32 1.69
N SER A 5 -6.10 4.99 0.39
CA SER A 5 -4.87 4.54 -0.25
C SER A 5 -3.83 5.65 -0.14
N ARG A 6 -2.68 5.37 0.51
CA ARG A 6 -1.56 6.32 0.57
C ARG A 6 -1.20 6.79 -0.84
N SER A 7 -0.86 5.85 -1.72
CA SER A 7 -0.42 6.16 -3.08
C SER A 7 -1.49 6.89 -3.87
N GLY A 8 -2.76 6.47 -3.75
CA GLY A 8 -3.88 7.15 -4.41
C GLY A 8 -4.05 8.58 -3.92
N THR A 9 -3.96 8.81 -2.61
CA THR A 9 -4.11 10.14 -2.02
C THR A 9 -2.99 11.07 -2.48
N THR A 10 -1.73 10.63 -2.40
CA THR A 10 -0.59 11.43 -2.90
C THR A 10 -0.71 11.69 -4.38
N ILE A 11 -0.95 10.69 -5.22
CA ILE A 11 -1.06 10.86 -6.68
C ILE A 11 -2.19 11.85 -7.03
N LEU A 12 -3.37 11.72 -6.42
CA LEU A 12 -4.51 12.59 -6.72
C LEU A 12 -4.23 14.05 -6.35
N ILE A 13 -3.60 14.31 -5.19
CA ILE A 13 -3.23 15.67 -4.80
C ILE A 13 -2.26 16.29 -5.81
N LEU A 14 -1.27 15.53 -6.25
CA LEU A 14 -0.27 16.00 -7.22
C LEU A 14 -0.90 16.24 -8.61
N LEU A 15 -1.86 15.41 -9.02
CA LEU A 15 -2.64 15.62 -10.22
C LEU A 15 -3.50 16.89 -10.12
N LEU A 16 -4.09 17.17 -8.96
CA LEU A 16 -4.83 18.41 -8.71
C LEU A 16 -3.92 19.65 -8.76
N TRP A 17 -2.64 19.50 -8.43
CA TRP A 17 -1.61 20.52 -8.59
C TRP A 17 -1.02 20.59 -10.01
N GLY A 18 -1.60 19.86 -10.97
CA GLY A 18 -1.23 19.93 -12.39
C GLY A 18 -0.01 19.09 -12.78
N MET A 19 0.48 18.20 -11.92
CA MET A 19 1.58 17.31 -12.30
C MET A 19 1.13 16.18 -13.22
N GLY A 20 2.02 15.74 -14.11
CA GLY A 20 1.77 14.60 -14.99
C GLY A 20 1.65 13.28 -14.21
N ARG A 21 0.81 12.35 -14.69
CA ARG A 21 0.58 11.04 -14.05
C ARG A 21 1.87 10.25 -13.77
N PRO A 22 2.84 10.16 -14.69
CA PRO A 22 4.09 9.46 -14.41
C PRO A 22 4.86 10.09 -13.24
N LEU A 23 5.03 11.43 -13.26
CA LEU A 23 5.75 12.17 -12.23
C LEU A 23 5.07 12.07 -10.86
N ALA A 24 3.74 12.23 -10.82
CA ALA A 24 2.96 12.10 -9.60
C ALA A 24 3.07 10.68 -9.01
N THR A 25 3.09 9.66 -9.86
CA THR A 25 3.23 8.26 -9.45
C THR A 25 4.63 7.96 -8.91
N GLU A 26 5.66 8.42 -9.61
CA GLU A 26 7.06 8.26 -9.19
C GLU A 26 7.32 8.96 -7.85
N PHE A 27 6.91 10.23 -7.71
CA PHE A 27 7.01 10.94 -6.44
C PHE A 27 6.30 10.19 -5.30
N SER A 28 5.09 9.70 -5.56
CA SER A 28 4.32 8.93 -4.59
C SER A 28 5.04 7.64 -4.16
N PHE A 29 5.81 6.99 -5.05
CA PHE A 29 6.63 5.85 -4.67
C PHE A 29 7.87 6.27 -3.87
N LEU A 30 8.57 7.31 -4.29
CA LEU A 30 9.76 7.83 -3.61
C LEU A 30 9.45 8.25 -2.17
N VAL A 31 8.41 9.07 -1.96
CA VAL A 31 7.96 9.46 -0.61
C VAL A 31 7.42 8.26 0.18
N GLY A 32 6.97 7.22 -0.52
CA GLY A 32 6.52 5.96 0.06
C GLY A 32 7.63 5.22 0.80
N ILE A 33 8.87 5.31 0.34
CA ILE A 33 9.99 4.58 0.94
C ILE A 33 10.23 5.01 2.40
N PRO A 34 10.54 6.29 2.71
CA PRO A 34 10.80 6.69 4.10
C PRO A 34 9.54 6.57 4.97
N THR A 35 8.36 6.85 4.42
CA THR A 35 7.11 6.80 5.20
C THR A 35 6.70 5.38 5.57
N MET A 36 6.80 4.42 4.65
CA MET A 36 6.45 3.01 4.91
C MET A 36 7.52 2.30 5.71
N LEU A 37 8.81 2.62 5.52
CA LEU A 37 9.88 2.07 6.36
C LEU A 37 9.72 2.53 7.81
N ALA A 38 9.46 3.83 8.05
CA ALA A 38 9.24 4.33 9.40
C ALA A 38 8.00 3.69 10.06
N ALA A 39 6.86 3.67 9.36
CA ALA A 39 5.63 3.09 9.88
C ALA A 39 5.73 1.57 10.10
N GLY A 40 6.37 0.85 9.17
CA GLY A 40 6.62 -0.58 9.26
C GLY A 40 7.59 -0.92 10.39
N GLY A 41 8.67 -0.15 10.54
CA GLY A 41 9.63 -0.32 11.63
C GLY A 41 9.01 -0.10 13.01
N LEU A 42 8.16 0.91 13.16
CA LEU A 42 7.39 1.15 14.40
C LEU A 42 6.48 -0.03 14.74
N LYS A 43 5.75 -0.56 13.76
CA LYS A 43 4.89 -1.74 13.95
C LYS A 43 5.68 -2.98 14.29
N LEU A 44 6.79 -3.23 13.59
CA LEU A 44 7.65 -4.37 13.85
C LEU A 44 8.24 -4.30 15.27
N ALA A 45 8.73 -3.13 15.68
CA ALA A 45 9.25 -2.92 17.03
C ALA A 45 8.18 -3.18 18.11
N GLY A 46 6.93 -2.76 17.86
CA GLY A 46 5.79 -3.08 18.73
C GLY A 46 5.54 -4.58 18.83
N ALA A 47 5.41 -5.26 17.69
CA ALA A 47 5.17 -6.70 17.63
C ALA A 47 6.28 -7.51 18.32
N LEU A 48 7.55 -7.12 18.13
CA LEU A 48 8.69 -7.77 18.81
C LEU A 48 8.63 -7.61 20.34
N ARG A 49 8.14 -6.48 20.85
CA ARG A 49 7.95 -6.28 22.30
C ARG A 49 6.84 -7.16 22.84
N GLU A 50 5.74 -7.32 22.12
CA GLU A 50 4.63 -8.20 22.50
C GLU A 50 5.07 -9.67 22.56
N VAL A 51 5.86 -10.11 21.58
CA VAL A 51 6.47 -11.46 21.57
C VAL A 51 7.44 -11.63 22.75
N ALA A 52 8.32 -10.65 22.99
CA ALA A 52 9.28 -10.71 24.09
C ALA A 52 8.61 -10.70 25.48
N ALA A 53 7.46 -10.04 25.61
CA ALA A 53 6.65 -10.03 26.82
C ALA A 53 5.76 -11.28 26.98
N GLY A 54 5.80 -12.23 26.03
CA GLY A 54 4.97 -13.43 26.05
C GLY A 54 3.48 -13.19 25.83
N GLN A 55 3.10 -12.01 25.29
CA GLN A 55 1.70 -11.66 25.03
C GLN A 55 1.16 -12.29 23.75
N THR A 56 2.05 -12.68 22.83
CA THR A 56 1.72 -13.32 21.57
C THR A 56 2.84 -14.25 21.11
N THR A 57 2.49 -15.25 20.30
CA THR A 57 3.44 -16.19 19.67
C THR A 57 3.47 -15.95 18.17
N GLU A 58 4.66 -15.75 17.61
CA GLU A 58 4.84 -15.45 16.18
C GLU A 58 5.29 -16.68 15.38
N ASN A 59 4.74 -16.85 14.17
CA ASN A 59 5.14 -17.91 13.24
C ASN A 59 6.24 -17.40 12.31
N TRP A 60 7.49 -17.51 12.75
CA TRP A 60 8.65 -17.01 12.02
C TRP A 60 8.81 -17.58 10.59
N PRO A 61 8.61 -18.89 10.33
CA PRO A 61 8.64 -19.40 8.96
C PRO A 61 7.58 -18.76 8.04
N ALA A 62 6.35 -18.60 8.53
CA ALA A 62 5.28 -17.98 7.74
C ALA A 62 5.57 -16.49 7.48
N LEU A 63 6.09 -15.77 8.47
CA LEU A 63 6.49 -14.37 8.32
C LEU A 63 7.60 -14.22 7.27
N GLY A 64 8.62 -15.08 7.30
CA GLY A 64 9.70 -15.08 6.32
C GLY A 64 9.19 -15.33 4.90
N LEU A 65 8.29 -16.31 4.72
CA LEU A 65 7.65 -16.58 3.44
C LEU A 65 6.83 -15.38 2.95
N ALA A 66 5.98 -14.81 3.81
CA ALA A 66 5.16 -13.65 3.49
C ALA A 66 6.01 -12.42 3.10
N PHE A 67 7.14 -12.22 3.77
CA PHE A 67 8.10 -11.16 3.45
C PHE A 67 8.68 -11.33 2.04
N VAL A 68 9.19 -12.53 1.71
CA VAL A 68 9.78 -12.81 0.39
C VAL A 68 8.73 -12.66 -0.72
N VAL A 69 7.55 -13.25 -0.55
CA VAL A 69 6.46 -13.17 -1.53
C VAL A 69 6.03 -11.71 -1.74
N SER A 70 5.83 -10.96 -0.65
CA SER A 70 5.45 -9.54 -0.73
C SER A 70 6.53 -8.70 -1.43
N GLY A 71 7.81 -8.98 -1.16
CA GLY A 71 8.94 -8.31 -1.81
C GLY A 71 8.94 -8.53 -3.33
N VAL A 72 8.81 -9.78 -3.78
CA VAL A 72 8.78 -10.12 -5.21
C VAL A 72 7.55 -9.52 -5.90
N VAL A 73 6.36 -9.71 -5.32
CA VAL A 73 5.11 -9.22 -5.90
C VAL A 73 5.07 -7.70 -5.96
N SER A 74 5.53 -7.01 -4.89
CA SER A 74 5.56 -5.55 -4.87
C SER A 74 6.47 -4.98 -5.94
N PHE A 75 7.66 -5.55 -6.16
CA PHE A 75 8.57 -5.10 -7.21
C PHE A 75 7.94 -5.25 -8.60
N ILE A 76 7.32 -6.40 -8.88
CA ILE A 76 6.62 -6.65 -10.15
C ILE A 76 5.46 -5.65 -10.33
N ALA A 77 4.65 -5.45 -9.29
CA ALA A 77 3.50 -4.55 -9.32
C ALA A 77 3.89 -3.08 -9.54
N VAL A 78 4.95 -2.60 -8.86
CA VAL A 78 5.45 -1.23 -9.04
C VAL A 78 5.96 -1.03 -10.46
N LYS A 79 6.77 -1.97 -10.97
CA LYS A 79 7.29 -1.91 -12.34
C LYS A 79 6.17 -1.90 -13.38
N TRP A 80 5.14 -2.73 -13.17
CA TRP A 80 3.96 -2.75 -14.03
C TRP A 80 3.19 -1.44 -13.95
N LEU A 81 2.93 -0.92 -12.75
CA LEU A 81 2.13 0.30 -12.57
C LEU A 81 2.81 1.51 -13.21
N LEU A 82 4.13 1.67 -13.03
CA LEU A 82 4.88 2.77 -13.65
C LEU A 82 4.81 2.75 -15.18
N ARG A 83 4.71 1.57 -15.80
CA ARG A 83 4.46 1.44 -17.25
C ARG A 83 3.01 1.72 -17.60
N PHE A 84 2.05 1.19 -16.83
CA PHE A 84 0.62 1.36 -17.06
C PHE A 84 0.22 2.84 -17.10
N VAL A 85 0.71 3.66 -16.15
CA VAL A 85 0.34 5.08 -16.02
C VAL A 85 0.87 5.98 -17.12
N GLN A 86 1.77 5.48 -17.99
CA GLN A 86 2.27 6.22 -19.15
C GLN A 86 1.21 6.37 -20.23
N SER A 87 0.31 5.40 -20.36
CA SER A 87 -0.72 5.36 -21.41
C SER A 87 -2.16 5.25 -20.88
N HIS A 88 -2.35 5.06 -19.58
CA HIS A 88 -3.67 4.84 -18.98
C HIS A 88 -4.02 5.86 -17.89
N THR A 89 -5.31 5.92 -17.54
CA THR A 89 -5.84 6.76 -16.47
C THR A 89 -6.14 5.94 -15.22
N PHE A 90 -6.38 6.62 -14.09
CA PHE A 90 -6.75 5.97 -12.82
C PHE A 90 -8.24 5.67 -12.68
N ILE A 91 -9.08 5.95 -13.70
CA ILE A 91 -10.54 5.80 -13.61
C ILE A 91 -10.94 4.35 -13.26
N GLY A 92 -10.28 3.36 -13.86
CA GLY A 92 -10.52 1.94 -13.54
C GLY A 92 -10.22 1.59 -12.08
N PHE A 93 -9.14 2.16 -11.51
CA PHE A 93 -8.85 2.01 -10.08
C PHE A 93 -9.89 2.69 -9.20
N GLY A 94 -10.47 3.80 -9.64
CA GLY A 94 -11.59 4.48 -8.97
C GLY A 94 -12.80 3.57 -8.83
N TRP A 95 -13.26 3.00 -9.96
CA TRP A 95 -14.39 2.06 -9.96
C TRP A 95 -14.11 0.80 -9.13
N TYR A 96 -12.91 0.24 -9.24
CA TYR A 96 -12.49 -0.88 -8.40
C TYR A 96 -12.63 -0.55 -6.90
N ARG A 97 -12.19 0.63 -6.48
CA ARG A 97 -12.26 1.06 -5.06
C ARG A 97 -13.70 1.32 -4.59
N ILE A 98 -14.57 1.84 -5.46
CA ILE A 98 -16.00 2.01 -5.14
C ILE A 98 -16.64 0.64 -4.92
N GLY A 99 -16.47 -0.29 -5.86
CA GLY A 99 -17.00 -1.65 -5.74
C GLY A 99 -16.48 -2.38 -4.49
N LEU A 100 -15.16 -2.30 -4.24
CA LEU A 100 -14.55 -2.87 -3.03
C LEU A 100 -15.11 -2.23 -1.76
N GLY A 101 -15.28 -0.91 -1.73
CA GLY A 101 -15.85 -0.19 -0.59
C GLY A 101 -17.29 -0.63 -0.30
N LEU A 102 -18.13 -0.73 -1.32
CA LEU A 102 -19.49 -1.25 -1.19
C LEU A 102 -19.50 -2.70 -0.71
N GLY A 103 -18.62 -3.56 -1.24
CA GLY A 103 -18.50 -4.95 -0.80
C GLY A 103 -18.08 -5.08 0.66
N LEU A 104 -17.14 -4.26 1.12
CA LEU A 104 -16.73 -4.23 2.53
C LEU A 104 -17.87 -3.74 3.43
N LEU A 105 -18.61 -2.70 3.02
CA LEU A 105 -19.78 -2.24 3.77
C LEU A 105 -20.78 -3.38 3.95
N LEU A 106 -21.18 -4.04 2.86
CA LEU A 106 -22.11 -5.17 2.91
C LEU A 106 -21.59 -6.30 3.81
N LEU A 107 -20.30 -6.64 3.73
CA LEU A 107 -19.72 -7.73 4.52
C LEU A 107 -19.69 -7.44 6.03
N PHE A 108 -19.47 -6.19 6.44
CA PHE A 108 -19.34 -5.82 7.85
C PHE A 108 -20.62 -5.25 8.46
N THR A 109 -21.65 -4.95 7.66
CA THR A 109 -22.98 -4.53 8.14
C THR A 109 -24.05 -5.60 8.01
N ALA A 110 -23.79 -6.69 7.27
CA ALA A 110 -24.63 -7.90 7.28
C ALA A 110 -24.28 -8.79 8.48
#